data_AF-A0A963JJW7-F1
#
_entry.id   AF-A0A963JJW7-F1
#
_cell.length_a   1.000
_cell.length_b   1.000
_cell.length_c   1.000
_cell.angle_alpha   90.00
_cell.angle_beta   90.00
_cell.angle_gamma   90.00
#
_symmetry.space_group_name_H-M   'P 1'
#
loop_
_entity.id
_entity.type
_entity.pdbx_description
1 polymer ?
#
loop_
_entity_poly.entity_id
_entity_poly.type
_entity_poly.pdbx_seq_one_letter_code
_entity_poly.pdbx_strand_id
1 'polypeptide(L)'
;MTTRIPRNLATPLTIGAFLVLAVTGVLMFFHLDSGLNKVVHEWLSWALVGGVALHVSANWRAFSTYLRKPRALSIIGAFALALFVSFFSLGGEEGGSPVAAVMAGMGAAPVERVIALTGE
;
A
#
# COMPACT_ATOMS: atom_id res chain seq x y z
N MET A 1 -34.48 2.47 15.59
CA MET A 1 -33.39 1.57 16.05
C MET A 1 -32.06 2.25 15.74
N THR A 2 -31.59 3.13 16.62
CA THR A 2 -30.32 3.86 16.46
C THR A 2 -29.18 2.90 16.78
N THR A 3 -28.51 2.38 15.76
CA THR A 3 -27.34 1.52 15.89
C THR A 3 -26.19 2.31 16.53
N ARG A 4 -26.11 2.28 17.87
CA ARG A 4 -24.95 2.82 18.59
C ARG A 4 -23.77 1.89 18.32
N ILE A 5 -22.89 2.28 17.40
CA ILE A 5 -21.61 1.61 17.18
C ILE A 5 -20.92 1.48 18.55
N PRO A 6 -20.48 0.28 18.96
CA PRO A 6 -19.80 0.08 20.23
C PRO A 6 -18.41 0.74 20.14
N ARG A 7 -18.36 2.01 20.52
CA ARG A 7 -17.16 2.85 20.64
C ARG A 7 -15.99 2.14 21.34
N ASN A 8 -16.34 1.21 22.23
CA ASN A 8 -15.41 0.41 23.03
C ASN A 8 -14.61 -0.62 22.20
N LEU A 9 -15.02 -0.91 20.96
CA LEU A 9 -14.33 -1.85 20.08
C LEU A 9 -13.56 -1.15 18.95
N ALA A 10 -14.07 -0.02 18.44
CA ALA A 10 -13.48 0.67 17.29
C ALA A 10 -12.04 1.13 17.54
N THR A 11 -11.78 1.77 18.68
CA THR A 11 -10.44 2.27 19.03
C THR A 11 -9.42 1.15 19.27
N PRO A 12 -9.67 0.13 20.12
CA PRO A 12 -8.68 -0.94 20.31
C PRO A 12 -8.46 -1.77 19.04
N LEU A 13 -9.49 -1.97 18.21
CA LEU A 13 -9.35 -2.63 16.92
C LEU A 13 -8.40 -1.83 15.99
N THR A 14 -8.60 -0.51 15.92
CA THR A 14 -7.74 0.37 15.11
C THR A 14 -6.31 0.35 15.60
N ILE A 15 -6.09 0.43 16.91
CA ILE A 15 -4.73 0.43 17.51
C ILE A 15 -4.03 -0.90 17.26
N GLY A 16 -4.70 -2.02 17.51
CA GLY A 16 -4.13 -3.35 17.31
C GLY A 16 -3.79 -3.61 15.84
N ALA A 17 -4.71 -3.31 14.93
CA ALA A 17 -4.48 -3.46 13.50
C ALA A 17 -3.35 -2.54 13.00
N PHE A 18 -3.31 -1.29 13.47
CA PHE A 18 -2.24 -0.34 13.11
C PHE A 18 -0.87 -0.83 13.57
N LEU A 19 -0.76 -1.35 14.81
CA LEU A 19 0.50 -1.87 15.33
C LEU A 19 1.04 -3.01 14.46
N VAL A 20 0.19 -3.99 14.12
CA VAL A 20 0.60 -5.12 13.29
C VAL A 20 1.07 -4.66 11.92
N LEU A 21 0.33 -3.76 11.27
CA LEU A 21 0.65 -3.29 9.92
C LEU A 21 1.85 -2.35 9.88
N ALA A 22 2.05 -1.53 10.92
CA ALA A 22 3.23 -0.69 11.04
C ALA A 22 4.50 -1.55 11.15
N VAL A 23 4.48 -2.57 12.01
CA VAL A 23 5.63 -3.48 12.16
C VAL A 23 5.88 -4.27 10.88
N THR A 24 4.87 -4.90 10.29
CA THR A 24 5.07 -5.67 9.04
C THR A 24 5.45 -4.78 7.86
N GLY A 25 4.92 -3.56 7.77
CA GLY A 25 5.29 -2.58 6.74
C GLY A 25 6.76 -2.15 6.85
N VAL A 26 7.25 -1.88 8.06
CA VAL A 26 8.67 -1.56 8.29
C VAL A 26 9.57 -2.74 7.95
N LEU A 27 9.18 -3.97 8.34
CA LEU A 27 9.96 -5.17 8.00
C LEU A 27 10.08 -5.36 6.48
N MET A 28 8.97 -5.23 5.75
CA MET A 28 8.97 -5.36 4.29
C MET A 28 9.75 -4.25 3.59
N PHE A 29 9.73 -3.02 4.11
CA PHE A 29 10.54 -1.94 3.55
C PHE A 29 12.04 -2.27 3.57
N PHE A 30 12.53 -2.89 4.64
CA PHE A 30 13.92 -3.33 4.77
C PHE A 30 14.19 -4.74 4.22
N HIS A 31 13.19 -5.40 3.60
CA HIS A 31 13.29 -6.80 3.15
C HIS A 31 13.68 -7.78 4.27
N LEU A 32 13.33 -7.44 5.52
CA LEU A 32 13.48 -8.27 6.70
C LEU A 32 12.20 -9.09 6.97
N ASP A 33 11.25 -9.06 6.04
CA ASP A 33 10.04 -9.85 6.13
C ASP A 33 10.33 -11.34 5.88
N SER A 34 9.57 -12.20 6.56
CA SER A 34 9.68 -13.64 6.41
C SER A 34 8.33 -14.31 6.68
N GLY A 35 8.16 -15.52 6.14
CA GLY A 35 6.98 -16.35 6.36
C GLY A 35 5.68 -15.62 6.00
N LEU A 36 4.85 -15.36 7.01
CA LEU A 36 3.51 -14.80 6.86
C LEU A 36 3.46 -13.27 6.87
N ASN A 37 4.57 -12.55 7.02
CA ASN A 37 4.57 -11.10 7.18
C ASN A 37 3.84 -10.37 6.05
N LYS A 38 4.12 -10.73 4.79
CA LYS A 38 3.46 -10.17 3.61
C LYS A 38 1.96 -10.47 3.58
N VAL A 39 1.59 -11.74 3.81
CA VAL A 39 0.19 -12.19 3.82
C VAL A 39 -0.60 -11.46 4.92
N VAL A 40 -0.03 -11.37 6.12
CA VAL A 40 -0.61 -10.62 7.24
C VAL A 40 -0.77 -9.16 6.86
N HIS A 41 0.25 -8.52 6.26
CA HIS A 41 0.16 -7.13 5.87
C HIS A 41 -0.96 -6.87 4.86
N GLU A 42 -1.05 -7.68 3.81
CA GLU A 42 -2.07 -7.53 2.76
C GLU A 42 -3.49 -7.77 3.31
N TRP A 43 -3.70 -8.85 4.07
CA TRP A 43 -5.03 -9.23 4.53
C TRP A 43 -5.49 -8.46 5.77
N LEU A 44 -4.63 -8.22 6.77
CA LEU A 44 -5.01 -7.41 7.93
C LEU A 44 -5.13 -5.92 7.60
N SER A 45 -4.62 -5.45 6.45
CA SER A 45 -4.89 -4.09 5.96
C SER A 45 -6.39 -3.81 5.83
N TRP A 46 -7.19 -4.81 5.43
CA TRP A 46 -8.65 -4.68 5.40
C TRP A 46 -9.26 -4.50 6.79
N ALA A 47 -8.72 -5.18 7.80
CA ALA A 47 -9.15 -5.01 9.18
C ALA A 47 -8.84 -3.59 9.70
N LEU A 48 -7.68 -3.02 9.34
CA LEU A 48 -7.37 -1.63 9.68
C LEU A 48 -8.31 -0.65 8.97
N VAL A 49 -8.58 -0.84 7.67
CA VAL A 49 -9.53 0.02 6.92
C VAL A 49 -10.91 0.00 7.58
N GLY A 50 -11.42 -1.19 7.92
CA GLY A 50 -12.68 -1.34 8.64
C GLY A 50 -12.66 -0.69 10.02
N GLY A 51 -11.57 -0.91 10.79
CA GLY A 51 -11.37 -0.31 12.11
C GLY A 51 -11.38 1.22 12.07
N VAL A 52 -10.63 1.82 11.14
CA VAL A 52 -10.59 3.28 10.94
C VAL A 52 -11.94 3.81 10.50
N ALA A 53 -12.65 3.14 9.58
CA ALA A 53 -13.99 3.55 9.16
C ALA A 53 -14.99 3.54 10.34
N LEU A 54 -14.94 2.51 11.19
CA LEU A 54 -15.72 2.45 12.43
C LEU A 54 -15.31 3.54 13.42
N HIS A 55 -14.01 3.81 13.56
CA HIS A 55 -13.51 4.85 14.44
C HIS A 55 -13.97 6.25 13.98
N VAL A 56 -13.88 6.55 12.68
CA VAL A 56 -14.31 7.84 12.11
C VAL A 56 -15.82 8.01 12.21
N SER A 57 -16.62 6.99 11.87
CA SER A 57 -18.08 7.05 11.97
C SER A 57 -18.54 7.24 13.42
N ALA A 58 -17.94 6.52 14.38
CA ALA A 58 -18.24 6.68 15.81
C ALA A 58 -17.82 8.06 16.37
N ASN A 59 -16.84 8.72 15.75
CA ASN A 59 -16.29 10.02 16.19
C ASN A 59 -16.52 11.15 15.17
N TRP A 60 -17.56 11.05 14.34
CA TRP A 60 -17.78 11.91 13.17
C TRP A 60 -17.77 13.41 13.49
N ARG A 61 -18.38 13.81 14.60
CA ARG A 61 -18.45 15.24 15.00
C ARG A 61 -17.07 15.83 15.32
N ALA A 62 -16.21 15.06 16.00
CA ALA A 62 -14.85 15.48 16.29
C ALA A 62 -14.00 15.52 15.00
N PHE A 63 -14.14 14.48 14.17
CA PHE A 63 -13.42 14.36 12.90
C PHE A 63 -13.74 15.50 11.93
N SER A 64 -15.03 15.77 11.68
CA SER A 64 -15.47 16.85 10.79
C SER A 64 -15.07 18.25 11.30
N THR A 65 -15.03 18.46 12.63
CA THR A 65 -14.53 19.71 13.20
C THR A 65 -13.02 19.86 12.99
N TYR A 66 -12.26 18.77 13.09
CA TYR A 66 -10.82 18.77 12.83
C TYR A 66 -10.50 19.13 11.37
N LEU A 67 -11.28 18.59 10.43
CA LEU A 67 -11.15 18.90 9.00
C LEU A 67 -11.50 20.35 8.64
N ARG A 68 -12.06 21.16 9.55
CA ARG A 68 -12.29 22.60 9.30
C ARG A 68 -11.05 23.44 9.58
N LYS A 69 -10.02 22.89 10.23
CA LYS A 69 -8.80 23.63 10.56
C LYS A 69 -7.89 23.71 9.33
N PRO A 70 -7.48 24.92 8.87
CA PRO A 70 -6.71 25.06 7.63
C PRO A 70 -5.35 24.32 7.70
N ARG A 71 -4.70 24.31 8.87
CA ARG A 71 -3.46 23.53 9.10
C ARG A 71 -3.67 22.01 8.96
N ALA A 72 -4.81 21.50 9.42
CA ALA A 72 -5.11 20.07 9.29
C ALA A 72 -5.36 19.72 7.82
N LEU A 73 -6.16 20.54 7.12
CA LEU A 73 -6.42 20.38 5.69
C LEU A 73 -5.16 20.47 4.85
N SER A 74 -4.23 21.38 5.16
CA SER A 74 -2.98 21.49 4.39
C SER A 74 -2.12 20.25 4.53
N ILE A 75 -2.00 19.68 5.73
CA ILE A 75 -1.22 18.46 5.97
C ILE A 75 -1.88 17.26 5.26
N ILE A 76 -3.19 17.08 5.46
CA ILE A 76 -3.94 15.99 4.81
C ILE A 76 -3.88 16.12 3.29
N GLY A 77 -4.06 17.35 2.78
CA GLY A 77 -3.95 17.65 1.35
C GLY A 77 -2.58 17.35 0.78
N ALA A 78 -1.49 17.63 1.52
CA ALA A 78 -0.13 17.28 1.08
C ALA A 78 0.08 15.77 0.98
N PHE A 79 -0.38 14.98 1.96
CA PHE A 79 -0.30 13.52 1.88
C PHE A 79 -1.20 12.94 0.79
N ALA A 80 -2.41 13.47 0.61
CA ALA A 80 -3.31 13.07 -0.47
C ALA A 80 -2.73 13.39 -1.85
N LEU A 81 -2.06 14.55 -1.99
CA LEU A 81 -1.34 14.91 -3.20
C LEU A 81 -0.15 13.98 -3.44
N ALA A 82 0.64 13.66 -2.41
CA ALA A 82 1.74 12.71 -2.54
C ALA A 82 1.24 11.33 -2.99
N LEU A 83 0.13 10.84 -2.42
CA LEU A 83 -0.52 9.61 -2.85
C LEU A 83 -1.01 9.71 -4.30
N PHE A 84 -1.65 10.82 -4.67
CA PHE A 84 -2.10 11.04 -6.06
C PHE A 84 -0.93 11.03 -7.04
N VAL A 85 0.16 11.73 -6.70
CA VAL A 85 1.40 11.78 -7.50
C VAL A 85 2.02 10.39 -7.61
N SER A 86 1.93 9.52 -6.60
CA SER A 86 2.49 8.15 -6.68
C SER A 86 1.84 7.27 -7.75
N PHE A 87 0.66 7.63 -8.28
CA PHE A 87 0.06 6.94 -9.44
C PHE A 87 0.68 7.36 -10.77
N PHE A 88 1.35 8.52 -10.80
CA PHE A 88 2.06 8.97 -11.99
C PHE A 88 3.46 8.39 -11.94
N SER A 89 3.79 7.61 -12.97
CA SER A 89 5.18 7.23 -13.21
C SER A 89 5.93 8.51 -13.61
N LEU A 90 6.70 9.07 -12.68
CA LEU A 90 7.71 10.09 -12.99
C LEU A 90 8.69 9.41 -13.95
N GLY A 91 8.58 9.76 -15.23
CA GLY A 91 9.23 9.08 -16.36
C GLY A 91 10.65 8.62 -16.04
N GLY A 92 10.75 7.33 -15.73
CA GLY A 92 11.94 6.53 -15.78
C GLY A 92 11.54 5.27 -16.52
N GLU A 93 11.91 5.18 -17.79
CA GLU A 93 11.98 3.87 -18.45
C GLU A 93 12.97 3.02 -17.65
N GLU A 94 12.46 2.15 -16.78
CA GLU A 94 13.12 0.91 -16.35
C GLU A 94 12.12 0.04 -15.57
N GLY A 95 10.91 -0.07 -16.12
CA GLY A 95 9.90 -1.07 -15.74
C GLY A 95 9.71 -2.15 -16.80
N GLY A 96 10.52 -2.14 -17.87
CA GLY A 96 10.68 -3.32 -18.70
C GLY A 96 11.46 -4.33 -17.87
N SER A 97 10.82 -5.41 -17.43
CA SER A 97 11.55 -6.53 -16.84
C SER A 97 12.77 -6.81 -17.71
N PRO A 98 14.00 -6.87 -17.16
CA PRO A 98 15.16 -7.27 -17.95
C PRO A 98 14.91 -8.57 -18.70
N VAL A 99 14.08 -9.45 -18.13
CA VAL A 99 13.58 -10.65 -18.81
C VAL A 99 12.67 -10.30 -19.99
N ALA A 100 11.75 -9.35 -19.88
CA ALA A 100 10.94 -8.91 -21.01
C ALA A 100 11.79 -8.29 -22.14
N ALA A 101 12.79 -7.48 -21.80
CA ALA A 101 13.73 -6.91 -22.76
C ALA A 101 14.59 -7.99 -23.42
N VAL A 102 15.09 -8.96 -22.63
CA VAL A 102 15.84 -10.12 -23.12
C VAL A 102 14.96 -11.00 -23.99
N MET A 103 13.72 -11.29 -23.60
CA MET A 103 12.79 -12.11 -24.38
C MET A 103 12.36 -11.43 -25.69
N ALA A 104 12.16 -10.11 -25.67
CA ALA A 104 11.92 -9.33 -26.88
C ALA A 104 13.14 -9.32 -27.80
N GLY A 105 14.34 -9.15 -27.23
CA GLY A 105 15.61 -9.25 -27.96
C GLY A 105 15.86 -10.63 -28.56
N MET A 106 15.55 -11.71 -27.82
CA MET A 106 15.65 -13.09 -28.30
C MET A 106 14.62 -13.39 -29.40
N GLY A 107 13.39 -12.87 -29.27
CA GLY A 107 12.35 -13.05 -30.29
C GLY A 107 12.62 -12.30 -31.60
N ALA A 108 13.41 -11.23 -31.56
CA ALA A 108 13.82 -10.46 -32.73
C ALA A 108 15.20 -10.88 -33.30
N ALA A 109 15.96 -11.70 -32.57
CA ALA A 109 17.29 -12.13 -32.98
C ALA A 109 17.23 -13.28 -34.02
N PRO A 110 18.21 -13.35 -34.94
CA PRO A 110 18.38 -14.50 -35.82
C PRO A 110 18.53 -15.80 -35.02
N VAL A 111 17.90 -16.87 -35.51
CA VAL A 111 17.80 -18.16 -34.79
C VAL A 111 19.18 -18.73 -34.48
N GLU A 112 20.18 -18.49 -35.32
CA GLU A 112 21.58 -18.90 -35.12
C GLU A 112 22.20 -18.29 -33.86
N ARG A 113 21.82 -17.04 -33.52
CA ARG A 113 22.30 -16.34 -32.32
C ARG A 113 21.60 -16.84 -31.06
N VAL A 114 20.35 -17.29 -31.20
CA VAL A 114 19.60 -17.89 -30.09
C VAL A 114 20.11 -19.31 -29.81
N ILE A 115 20.40 -20.10 -30.84
CA ILE A 115 20.98 -21.45 -30.71
C ILE A 115 22.36 -21.41 -30.05
N ALA A 116 23.19 -20.42 -30.39
CA ALA A 116 24.51 -20.24 -29.77
C ALA A 116 24.44 -19.99 -28.24
N LEU A 117 23.30 -19.55 -27.70
CA LEU A 117 23.10 -19.38 -26.26
C LEU A 117 22.69 -20.68 -25.56
N THR A 118 22.16 -21.66 -26.29
CA THR A 118 21.78 -22.99 -25.76
C THR A 118 22.95 -23.97 -25.69
N GLY A 119 24.11 -23.64 -26.27
CA GLY A 119 25.33 -24.47 -26.20
C GLY A 119 25.32 -25.69 -27.13
N GLU A 120 24.41 -25.71 -28.10
CA GLU A 120 24.31 -26.68 -29.20
C GLU A 120 24.96 -26.13 -30.48
#